data_AF-A0A9X8YPY8-F1
#
_entry.id   AF-A0A9X8YPY8-F1
#
_cell.length_a   1.000
_cell.length_b   1.000
_cell.length_c   1.000
_cell.angle_alpha   90.00
_cell.angle_beta   90.00
_cell.angle_gamma   90.00
#
_symmetry.space_group_name_H-M   'P 1'
#
loop_
_entity.id
_entity.type
_entity.pdbx_description
1 polymer ?
#
loop_
_entity_poly.entity_id
_entity_poly.type
_entity_poly.pdbx_seq_one_letter_code
_entity_poly.pdbx_strand_id
1 'polypeptide(L)' 'SIVVADENGKQQLICKGAVEEMLEIATHVRESDKTLELDDARRAALQALAREYNEDGFRVLVLATRELDAQRPAEPLS' A
#
# COMPACT_ATOMS: atom_id res chain seq x y z
N SER A 1 -6.33 -0.59 9.19
CA SER A 1 -4.85 -0.67 9.09
C SER A 1 -4.31 -1.26 10.37
N ILE A 2 -3.07 -1.76 10.37
CA ILE A 2 -2.39 -2.28 11.57
C ILE A 2 -0.97 -1.71 11.65
N VAL A 3 -0.42 -1.66 12.86
CA VAL A 3 0.98 -1.29 13.09
C VAL A 3 1.68 -2.45 13.76
N VAL A 4 2.83 -2.82 13.21
CA VAL A 4 3.69 -3.86 13.75
C VAL A 4 5.05 -3.27 14.08
N ALA A 5 5.75 -3.86 15.05
CA ALA A 5 7.11 -3.48 15.43
C ALA A 5 8.00 -4.73 15.42
N ASP A 6 9.24 -4.58 14.97
CA ASP A 6 10.26 -5.63 15.10
C ASP A 6 10.94 -5.59 16.49
N GLU A 7 11.87 -6.52 16.73
CA GLU A 7 12.64 -6.62 17.98
C GLU A 7 13.52 -5.37 18.24
N ASN A 8 13.81 -4.59 17.20
CA ASN A 8 14.58 -3.35 17.28
C ASN A 8 13.69 -2.10 17.43
N GLY A 9 12.37 -2.28 17.54
CA GLY A 9 11.40 -1.19 17.66
C GLY A 9 11.10 -0.47 16.35
N LYS A 10 11.54 -0.98 15.20
CA LYS A 10 11.19 -0.42 13.89
C LYS A 10 9.71 -0.69 13.60
N GLN A 11 8.94 0.38 13.47
CA GLN A 11 7.49 0.29 13.25
C GLN A 11 7.14 0.33 11.76
N GLN A 12 6.16 -0.48 11.38
CA GLN A 12 5.59 -0.50 10.04
C GLN A 12 4.07 -0.41 10.13
N LEU A 13 3.50 0.55 9.39
CA LEU A 13 2.08 0.61 9.10
C LEU A 13 1.79 -0.30 7.91
N ILE A 14 0.82 -1.20 8.06
CA ILE A 14 0.28 -2.03 6.97
C ILE A 14 -1.18 -1.66 6.76
N CYS A 15 -1.51 -1.26 5.53
CA CYS A 15 -2.85 -0.85 5.12
C CYS A 15 -3.36 -1.75 4.00
N LYS A 16 -4.69 -1.94 3.97
CA LYS A 16 -5.41 -2.56 2.87
C LYS A 16 -6.61 -1.70 2.50
N GLY A 17 -6.95 -1.63 1.23
CA GLY A 17 -8.10 -0.85 0.75
C GLY A 17 -8.47 -1.18 -0.69
N ALA A 18 -9.49 -0.47 -1.19
CA ALA A 18 -9.84 -0.51 -2.61
C ALA A 18 -8.69 0.05 -3.46
N VAL A 19 -8.67 -0.33 -4.73
CA VAL A 19 -7.55 0.00 -5.63
C VAL A 19 -7.42 1.50 -5.83
N GLU A 20 -8.51 2.18 -6.17
CA GLU A 20 -8.53 3.62 -6.45
C GLU A 20 -8.09 4.44 -5.22
N GLU A 21 -8.70 4.17 -4.06
CA GLU A 21 -8.41 4.86 -2.80
C GLU A 21 -6.94 4.69 -2.38
N MET A 22 -6.42 3.46 -2.51
CA MET A 22 -5.04 3.16 -2.12
C MET A 22 -4.02 3.77 -3.08
N LEU A 23 -4.30 3.76 -4.38
CA LEU A 23 -3.42 4.39 -5.36
C LEU A 23 -3.40 5.91 -5.19
N GLU A 24 -4.54 6.55 -4.88
CA GLU A 24 -4.62 8.00 -4.66
C GLU A 24 -3.64 8.50 -3.58
N ILE A 25 -3.51 7.74 -2.48
CA ILE A 25 -2.67 8.14 -1.34
C ILE A 25 -1.23 7.59 -1.39
N ALA A 26 -0.97 6.60 -2.24
CA ALA A 26 0.34 5.99 -2.36
C ALA A 26 1.27 6.87 -3.20
N THR A 27 2.53 6.98 -2.79
CA THR A 27 3.58 7.68 -3.54
C THR A 27 4.53 6.72 -4.25
N HIS A 28 4.61 5.46 -3.80
CA HIS A 28 5.55 4.47 -4.32
C HIS A 28 4.87 3.12 -4.53
N VAL A 29 5.45 2.31 -5.41
CA VAL A 29 5.11 0.90 -5.61
C VAL A 29 6.37 0.05 -5.46
N ARG A 30 6.19 -1.17 -4.94
CA ARG A 30 7.26 -2.16 -4.88
C ARG A 30 7.14 -3.12 -6.05
N GLU A 31 8.16 -3.14 -6.90
CA GLU A 31 8.31 -4.08 -8.01
C GLU A 31 9.54 -4.95 -7.71
N SER A 32 9.32 -6.24 -7.43
CA SER A 32 10.37 -7.14 -6.91
C SER A 32 11.03 -6.55 -5.65
N ASP A 33 12.36 -6.39 -5.64
CA ASP A 33 13.11 -5.81 -4.51
C ASP A 33 13.29 -4.29 -4.60
N LYS A 34 12.64 -3.62 -5.57
CA LYS A 34 12.80 -2.19 -5.81
C LYS A 34 11.55 -1.41 -5.43
N THR A 35 11.75 -0.32 -4.71
CA THR A 35 10.72 0.69 -4.48
C THR A 35 10.87 1.78 -5.53
N LEU A 36 9.84 1.98 -6.34
CA LEU A 36 9.80 2.94 -7.44
C LEU A 36 8.71 3.98 -7.17
N GLU A 37 8.89 5.18 -7.70
CA GLU A 37 7.85 6.21 -7.70
C GLU A 37 6.59 5.71 -8.41
N LEU A 38 5.43 5.94 -7.79
CA LEU A 38 4.14 5.63 -8.37
C LEU A 38 3.72 6.78 -9.30
N ASP A 39 4.34 6.80 -10.49
CA ASP A 39 3.99 7.73 -11.56
C ASP A 39 2.66 7.38 -12.25
N ASP A 40 2.18 8.27 -13.11
CA ASP A 40 0.88 8.13 -13.79
C ASP A 40 0.81 6.87 -14.66
N ALA A 41 1.92 6.48 -15.30
CA ALA A 41 1.98 5.29 -16.12
C ALA A 41 1.77 4.02 -15.27
N ARG A 42 2.43 3.94 -14.10
CA ARG A 42 2.26 2.82 -13.16
C ARG A 42 0.88 2.81 -12.53
N ARG A 43 0.31 3.97 -12.19
CA ARG A 43 -1.07 4.09 -11.70
C ARG A 43 -2.04 3.50 -12.71
N ALA A 44 -1.94 3.90 -13.97
CA ALA A 44 -2.80 3.41 -15.04
C ALA A 44 -2.65 1.89 -15.24
N ALA A 45 -1.42 1.37 -15.23
CA ALA A 45 -1.16 -0.07 -15.37
C ALA A 45 -1.78 -0.89 -14.22
N LEU A 46 -1.64 -0.44 -12.97
CA LEU A 46 -2.22 -1.12 -11.81
C LEU A 46 -3.75 -1.08 -11.81
N GLN A 47 -4.35 0.05 -12.24
CA GLN A 47 -5.80 0.15 -12.41
C GLN A 47 -6.32 -0.78 -13.51
N ALA A 48 -5.61 -0.87 -14.64
CA ALA A 48 -5.98 -1.78 -15.72
C ALA A 48 -5.92 -3.25 -15.27
N LEU A 49 -4.84 -3.63 -14.59
CA LEU A 49 -4.69 -4.98 -14.03
C LEU A 49 -5.79 -5.32 -13.03
N ALA A 50 -6.14 -4.37 -12.14
CA ALA A 50 -7.23 -4.58 -11.21
C ALA A 50 -8.59 -4.74 -11.90
N ARG A 51 -8.83 -4.01 -13.00
CA ARG A 51 -10.05 -4.16 -13.80
C ARG A 51 -10.13 -5.53 -14.44
N GLU A 52 -9.05 -6.02 -15.03
CA GLU A 52 -8.97 -7.37 -15.60
C GLU A 52 -9.35 -8.43 -14.55
N TYR A 53 -8.75 -8.38 -13.36
CA TYR A 53 -9.11 -9.30 -12.28
C TYR A 53 -10.57 -9.16 -11.81
N ASN A 54 -11.11 -7.94 -11.77
CA ASN A 54 -12.50 -7.73 -11.41
C ASN A 54 -13.46 -8.30 -12.48
N GLU A 55 -13.10 -8.18 -13.77
CA GLU A 55 -13.85 -8.78 -14.88
C GLU A 55 -13.83 -10.32 -14.83
N ASP A 56 -12.72 -10.90 -14.34
CA ASP A 56 -12.61 -12.33 -14.02
C ASP A 56 -13.38 -12.75 -12.76
N GLY A 57 -14.04 -11.81 -12.07
CA GLY A 57 -14.85 -12.06 -10.88
C GLY A 57 -14.06 -12.11 -9.58
N PHE A 58 -12.78 -11.72 -9.58
CA PHE A 58 -12.01 -11.58 -8.34
C PHE A 58 -12.39 -10.30 -7.60
N ARG A 59 -12.26 -10.36 -6.27
CA ARG A 59 -12.28 -9.17 -5.43
C ARG A 59 -10.85 -8.71 -5.18
N VAL A 60 -10.45 -7.61 -5.82
CA VAL A 60 -9.09 -7.06 -5.68
C VAL A 60 -9.00 -6.11 -4.49
N LEU A 61 -7.91 -6.20 -3.74
CA LEU A 61 -7.52 -5.25 -2.70
C LEU A 61 -6.04 -4.90 -2.89
N VAL A 62 -5.67 -3.65 -2.61
CA VAL A 62 -4.27 -3.21 -2.58
C VAL A 62 -3.74 -3.28 -1.15
N LEU A 63 -2.53 -3.81 -1.00
CA LEU A 63 -1.76 -3.74 0.24
C LEU A 63 -0.68 -2.67 0.10
N ALA A 64 -0.51 -1.84 1.13
CA ALA A 64 0.57 -0.86 1.20
C ALA A 64 1.24 -0.88 2.56
N THR A 65 2.53 -0.54 2.56
CA THR A 65 3.34 -0.43 3.77
C THR A 65 3.98 0.94 3.88
N ARG A 66 4.07 1.48 5.09
CA ARG A 66 4.85 2.69 5.38
C ARG A 66 5.69 2.47 6.62
N GLU A 67 7.00 2.71 6.52
CA GLU A 67 7.87 2.75 7.70
C GLU A 67 7.49 3.98 8.53
N LEU A 68 7.33 3.79 9.84
CA LEU A 68 7.01 4.85 10.78
C LEU A 68 8.26 5.17 11.58
N ASP A 69 8.66 6.44 11.58
CA ASP A 69 9.76 6.91 12.42
C ASP A 69 9.36 6.84 13.89
N ALA A 70 10.32 6.48 14.76
CA ALA A 70 10.14 6.30 16.20
C ALA A 70 9.58 7.54 16.95
N GLN A 71 9.54 8.71 16.31
CA GLN A 71 9.03 9.96 16.89
C GLN A 71 7.51 10.14 16.80
N ARG A 72 6.80 9.26 16.09
CA ARG A 72 5.33 9.31 16.03
C ARG A 72 4.78 7.96 16.49
N PRO A 73 4.39 7.81 17.77
CA PRO A 73 3.60 6.67 18.17
C PRO A 73 2.38 6.63 17.28
N ALA A 74 2.16 5.53 16.58
CA ALA A 74 0.90 5.34 15.90
C ALA A 74 -0.17 5.19 16.98
N GLU A 75 -0.90 6.26 17.25
CA GLU A 75 -2.16 6.12 17.98
C GLU A 75 -3.05 5.16 17.17
N PRO A 76 -3.67 4.16 17.80
CA PRO A 76 -4.63 3.33 17.11
C PRO A 76 -5.71 4.25 16.53
N LEU A 77 -6.06 4.05 15.25
CA LEU A 77 -7.23 4.72 14.69
C LEU A 77 -8.45 4.21 15.48
N SER A 78 -8.99 5.09 16.33
CA SER A 78 -10.25 4.90 17.04
C SER A 78 -11.43 4.93 16.08
#